data_AF-A0A4R8DDA8-F1
#
_entry.id   AF-A0A4R8DDA8-F1
#
_cell.length_a   1.000
_cell.length_b   1.000
_cell.length_c   1.000
_cell.angle_alpha   90.00
_cell.angle_beta   90.00
_cell.angle_gamma   90.00
#
_symmetry.space_group_name_H-M   'P 1'
#
loop_
_entity.id
_entity.type
_entity.pdbx_description
1 polymer ?
#
loop_
_entity_poly.entity_id
_entity_poly.type
_entity_poly.pdbx_seq_one_letter_code
_entity_poly.pdbx_strand_id
1 'polypeptide(L)'
;MTVNGEITSPPEIDAGLAAAALAVFAHRHEVVHLLYAATDEPDALARIGGLLKVDEAAIARVLDQPLRWMLPQFRAELETIAAAPGSPGAATASAATRSAAKSSGGAPAGGPSDLQPAATN
;
A
#
# COMPACT_ATOMS: atom_id res chain seq x y z
N MET A 1 -5.82 40.80 5.34
CA MET A 1 -5.28 41.21 6.65
C MET A 1 -4.38 40.08 7.11
N THR A 2 -3.07 40.29 7.09
CA THR A 2 -2.04 39.26 7.38
C THR A 2 -1.76 39.21 8.87
N VAL A 3 -2.05 38.09 9.52
CA VAL A 3 -1.74 37.84 10.94
C VAL A 3 -0.82 36.62 11.02
N ASN A 4 0.48 36.90 11.18
CA ASN A 4 1.61 35.95 11.26
C ASN A 4 1.91 35.18 9.98
N GLY A 5 3.11 35.40 9.41
CA GLY A 5 3.60 34.81 8.17
C GLY A 5 3.91 33.31 8.20
N GLU A 6 3.07 32.52 8.87
CA GLU A 6 2.98 31.09 8.65
C GLU A 6 2.00 30.91 7.49
N ILE A 7 2.50 30.59 6.30
CA ILE A 7 1.66 29.97 5.29
C ILE A 7 1.36 28.58 5.85
N THR A 8 0.33 28.46 6.71
CA THR A 8 -0.32 27.18 6.91
C THR A 8 -0.99 26.88 5.57
N SER A 9 -0.23 26.35 4.61
CA SER A 9 -0.83 25.71 3.46
C SER A 9 -1.88 24.76 4.05
N PRO A 10 -3.16 24.84 3.64
CA PRO A 10 -4.11 23.80 4.01
C PRO A 10 -3.42 22.48 3.66
N PRO A 11 -3.42 21.46 4.55
CA PRO A 11 -2.67 20.25 4.30
C PRO A 11 -3.00 19.80 2.89
N GLU A 12 -2.02 19.89 1.98
CA GLU A 12 -2.21 19.48 0.59
C GLU A 12 -2.56 18.01 0.69
N ILE A 13 -3.82 17.69 0.45
CA ILE A 13 -4.31 16.33 0.54
C ILE A 13 -3.56 15.56 -0.54
N ASP A 14 -2.62 14.71 -0.13
CA ASP A 14 -1.91 13.84 -1.05
C ASP A 14 -2.91 12.94 -1.77
N ALA A 15 -2.72 12.68 -3.07
CA ALA A 15 -3.71 11.92 -3.82
C ALA A 15 -3.80 10.45 -3.37
N GLY A 16 -2.74 9.90 -2.78
CA GLY A 16 -2.79 8.59 -2.12
C GLY A 16 -3.71 8.60 -0.90
N LEU A 17 -3.66 9.66 -0.10
CA LEU A 17 -4.57 9.85 1.03
C LEU A 17 -6.02 10.07 0.55
N ALA A 18 -6.21 10.84 -0.51
CA ALA A 18 -7.52 11.05 -1.12
C ALA A 18 -8.12 9.74 -1.66
N ALA A 19 -7.32 8.93 -2.36
CA ALA A 19 -7.75 7.63 -2.86
C ALA A 19 -8.11 6.66 -1.73
N ALA A 20 -7.31 6.61 -0.65
CA ALA A 20 -7.61 5.81 0.53
C ALA A 20 -8.92 6.27 1.22
N ALA A 21 -9.14 7.57 1.33
CA ALA A 21 -10.36 8.13 1.89
C ALA A 21 -11.60 7.78 1.04
N LEU A 22 -11.48 7.78 -0.28
CA LEU A 22 -12.56 7.34 -1.18
C LEU A 22 -12.87 5.83 -1.03
N ALA A 23 -11.84 5.00 -0.85
CA ALA A 23 -12.02 3.57 -0.59
C ALA A 23 -12.76 3.31 0.73
N VAL A 24 -12.41 4.05 1.78
CA VAL A 24 -13.12 4.03 3.08
C VAL A 24 -14.56 4.51 2.92
N PHE A 25 -14.80 5.58 2.17
CA PHE A 25 -16.16 6.09 1.92
C PHE A 25 -17.05 5.07 1.18
N ALA A 26 -16.48 4.38 0.19
CA ALA A 26 -17.19 3.35 -0.57
C ALA A 26 -17.68 2.20 0.32
N HIS A 27 -16.93 1.86 1.37
CA HIS A 27 -17.23 0.78 2.32
C HIS A 27 -17.55 1.30 3.73
N ARG A 28 -18.11 2.52 3.82
CA ARG A 28 -18.27 3.22 5.11
C ARG A 28 -19.03 2.41 6.17
N HIS A 29 -20.00 1.59 5.76
CA HIS A 29 -20.80 0.80 6.70
C HIS A 29 -19.98 -0.37 7.22
N GLU A 30 -19.27 -1.07 6.35
CA GLU A 30 -18.39 -2.18 6.67
C GLU A 30 -17.22 -1.71 7.54
N VAL A 31 -16.61 -0.57 7.22
CA VAL A 31 -15.53 0.03 8.01
C VAL A 31 -16.00 0.37 9.41
N VAL A 32 -17.18 0.98 9.58
CA VAL A 32 -17.75 1.26 10.91
C VAL A 32 -17.99 -0.03 11.68
N HIS A 33 -18.53 -1.08 11.05
CA HIS A 33 -18.70 -2.38 11.70
C HIS A 33 -17.37 -3.00 12.15
N LEU A 34 -16.33 -2.92 11.32
CA LEU A 34 -15.01 -3.42 11.67
C LEU A 34 -14.38 -2.64 12.81
N LEU A 35 -14.54 -1.31 12.85
CA LEU A 35 -14.09 -0.48 13.97
C LEU A 35 -14.77 -0.87 15.29
N TYR A 36 -16.08 -1.12 15.28
CA TYR A 36 -16.81 -1.55 16.48
C TYR A 36 -16.51 -2.99 16.91
N ALA A 37 -16.12 -3.85 15.96
CA ALA A 37 -15.81 -5.25 16.23
C ALA A 37 -14.34 -5.49 16.63
N ALA A 38 -13.47 -4.51 16.41
CA ALA A 38 -12.04 -4.62 16.70
C ALA A 38 -11.76 -4.59 18.20
N THR A 39 -10.76 -5.34 18.62
CA THR A 39 -10.33 -5.42 20.03
C THR A 39 -9.47 -4.20 20.43
N ASP A 40 -8.67 -3.73 19.47
CA ASP A 40 -7.75 -2.61 19.60
C ASP A 40 -7.54 -1.94 18.24
N GLU A 41 -6.81 -0.82 18.23
CA GLU A 41 -6.56 -0.03 17.03
C GLU A 41 -5.75 -0.81 15.96
N PRO A 42 -4.64 -1.50 16.27
CA PRO A 42 -3.96 -2.37 15.31
C PRO A 42 -4.86 -3.44 14.67
N ASP A 43 -5.72 -4.11 15.47
CA ASP A 43 -6.69 -5.08 14.97
C ASP A 43 -7.68 -4.43 13.99
N ALA A 44 -8.15 -3.21 14.29
CA ALA A 44 -9.01 -2.46 13.38
C ALA A 44 -8.31 -2.12 12.05
N LEU A 45 -7.09 -1.59 12.12
CA LEU A 45 -6.30 -1.22 10.95
C LEU A 45 -6.03 -2.43 10.04
N ALA A 46 -5.63 -3.57 10.61
CA ALA A 46 -5.38 -4.80 9.85
C ALA A 46 -6.65 -5.31 9.15
N ARG A 47 -7.81 -5.28 9.83
CA ARG A 47 -9.10 -5.70 9.25
C ARG A 47 -9.54 -4.78 8.11
N ILE A 48 -9.44 -3.47 8.31
CA ILE A 48 -9.81 -2.47 7.30
C ILE A 48 -8.84 -2.53 6.12
N GLY A 49 -7.54 -2.71 6.35
CA GLY A 49 -6.52 -2.91 5.32
C GLY A 49 -6.79 -4.16 4.49
N GLY A 50 -7.16 -5.26 5.16
CA GLY A 50 -7.57 -6.50 4.52
C GLY A 50 -8.79 -6.36 3.61
N LEU A 51 -9.79 -5.57 4.04
CA LEU A 51 -11.00 -5.27 3.27
C LEU A 51 -10.70 -4.37 2.06
N LEU A 52 -10.00 -3.25 2.28
CA LEU A 52 -9.83 -2.20 1.28
C LEU A 52 -8.63 -2.41 0.35
N LYS A 53 -7.72 -3.33 0.69
CA LYS A 53 -6.42 -3.52 0.01
C LYS A 53 -5.57 -2.24 0.02
N VAL A 54 -5.64 -1.50 1.13
CA VAL A 54 -4.88 -0.27 1.39
C VAL A 54 -3.95 -0.52 2.57
N ASP A 55 -2.78 0.13 2.55
CA ASP A 55 -1.81 0.06 3.63
C ASP A 55 -2.38 0.58 4.96
N GLU A 56 -2.02 -0.08 6.07
CA GLU A 56 -2.52 0.25 7.41
C GLU A 56 -2.13 1.67 7.82
N ALA A 57 -0.94 2.16 7.45
CA ALA A 57 -0.51 3.52 7.78
C ALA A 57 -1.30 4.57 6.98
N ALA A 58 -1.72 4.25 5.76
CA ALA A 58 -2.61 5.12 4.99
C ALA A 58 -4.01 5.15 5.62
N ILE A 59 -4.53 4.02 6.09
CA ILE A 59 -5.82 3.95 6.80
C ILE A 59 -5.77 4.73 8.10
N ALA A 60 -4.71 4.59 8.91
CA ALA A 60 -4.53 5.36 10.13
C ALA A 60 -4.60 6.87 9.85
N ARG A 61 -3.90 7.34 8.81
CA ARG A 61 -3.96 8.74 8.39
C ARG A 61 -5.34 9.19 7.93
N VAL A 62 -6.14 8.31 7.31
CA VAL A 62 -7.53 8.60 6.94
C VAL A 62 -8.42 8.68 8.17
N LEU A 63 -8.27 7.76 9.14
CA LEU A 63 -9.04 7.75 10.39
C LEU A 63 -8.71 8.94 11.30
N ASP A 64 -7.50 9.48 11.19
CA ASP A 64 -7.08 10.74 11.85
C ASP A 64 -7.71 12.00 11.23
N GLN A 65 -8.33 11.89 10.05
CA GLN A 65 -8.96 13.04 9.41
C GLN A 65 -10.29 13.41 10.09
N PRO A 66 -10.66 14.70 10.07
CA PRO A 66 -11.93 15.12 10.62
C PRO A 66 -13.11 14.47 9.87
N LEU A 67 -14.13 14.03 10.61
CA LEU A 67 -15.33 13.37 10.05
C LEU A 67 -16.02 14.15 8.92
N ARG A 68 -15.80 15.45 8.82
CA ARG A 68 -16.25 16.29 7.69
C ARG A 68 -15.79 15.77 6.32
N TRP A 69 -14.66 15.05 6.26
CA TRP A 69 -14.18 14.42 5.02
C TRP A 69 -15.08 13.30 4.50
N MET A 70 -15.94 12.74 5.36
CA MET A 70 -16.94 11.74 4.97
C MET A 70 -18.23 12.38 4.44
N LEU A 71 -18.29 13.72 4.29
CA LEU A 71 -19.45 14.39 3.74
C LEU A 71 -19.42 14.39 2.20
N PRO A 72 -20.58 14.32 1.51
CA PRO A 72 -20.64 14.26 0.05
C PRO A 72 -19.91 15.39 -0.69
N GLN A 73 -19.90 16.59 -0.13
CA GLN A 73 -19.20 17.74 -0.73
C GLN A 73 -17.68 17.58 -0.75
N PHE A 74 -17.09 17.01 0.31
CA PHE A 74 -15.66 16.74 0.37
C PHE A 74 -15.28 15.54 -0.51
N ARG A 75 -16.21 14.60 -0.72
CA ARG A 75 -15.99 13.47 -1.63
C ARG A 75 -15.65 13.93 -3.06
N ALA A 76 -16.40 14.89 -3.61
CA ALA A 76 -16.15 15.38 -4.97
C ALA A 76 -14.77 16.05 -5.11
N GLU A 77 -14.32 16.73 -4.05
CA GLU A 77 -12.97 17.30 -3.98
C GLU A 77 -11.90 16.20 -3.93
N LEU A 78 -12.10 15.17 -3.10
CA LEU A 78 -11.20 14.02 -3.01
C LEU A 78 -11.11 13.23 -4.33
N GLU A 79 -12.23 13.05 -5.04
CA GLU A 79 -12.25 12.42 -6.38
C GLU A 79 -11.40 13.20 -7.38
N THR A 80 -11.46 14.53 -7.33
CA THR A 80 -10.65 15.41 -8.19
C THR A 80 -9.17 15.30 -7.87
N ILE A 81 -8.82 15.29 -6.58
CA ILE A 81 -7.43 15.19 -6.10
C ILE A 81 -6.84 13.81 -6.44
N ALA A 82 -7.60 12.73 -6.19
CA ALA A 82 -7.21 11.35 -6.50
C ALA A 82 -6.99 11.14 -8.02
N ALA A 83 -7.72 11.86 -8.86
CA ALA A 83 -7.60 11.78 -10.31
C ALA A 83 -6.43 12.59 -10.89
N ALA A 84 -5.71 13.38 -10.07
CA ALA A 84 -4.60 14.20 -10.55
C ALA A 84 -3.43 13.31 -11.02
N PRO A 85 -3.04 13.37 -12.32
CA PRO A 85 -1.95 12.57 -12.85
C PRO A 85 -0.62 13.09 -12.26
N GLY A 86 0.02 12.29 -11.40
CA GLY A 86 1.35 12.58 -10.87
C GLY A 86 1.56 12.41 -9.37
N SER A 87 0.56 11.94 -8.61
CA SER A 87 0.76 11.73 -7.17
C SER A 87 1.52 10.42 -6.88
N PRO A 88 2.69 10.47 -6.23
CA PRO A 88 3.58 9.34 -6.04
C PRO A 88 3.11 8.43 -4.89
N GLY A 89 1.94 7.80 -5.04
CA GLY A 89 1.42 6.83 -4.07
C GLY A 89 1.14 5.44 -4.65
N ALA A 90 1.00 5.32 -5.98
CA ALA A 90 0.48 4.10 -6.61
C ALA A 90 1.56 3.11 -7.15
N ALA A 91 2.85 3.40 -6.97
CA ALA A 91 3.91 2.73 -7.73
C ALA A 91 4.97 1.96 -6.91
N THR A 92 4.66 1.46 -5.71
CA THR A 92 5.64 0.66 -4.92
C THR A 92 5.39 -0.85 -4.88
N ALA A 93 4.32 -1.38 -5.49
CA ALA A 93 4.00 -2.81 -5.37
C ALA A 93 4.38 -3.71 -6.56
N SER A 94 5.15 -3.26 -7.56
CA SER A 94 5.35 -4.06 -8.79
C SER A 94 6.78 -4.28 -9.29
N ALA A 95 7.82 -3.99 -8.48
CA ALA A 95 9.21 -4.06 -8.94
C ALA A 95 10.13 -5.07 -8.23
N ALA A 96 9.66 -5.85 -7.24
CA ALA A 96 10.53 -6.78 -6.49
C ALA A 96 10.00 -8.22 -6.50
N THR A 97 9.87 -8.86 -7.67
CA THR A 97 9.80 -10.35 -7.76
C THR A 97 10.08 -10.93 -9.15
N ARG A 98 10.77 -10.22 -10.05
CA ARG A 98 11.17 -10.76 -11.36
C ARG A 98 12.69 -10.80 -11.55
N SER A 99 13.39 -11.47 -10.64
CA SER A 99 14.77 -11.93 -10.85
C SER A 99 14.99 -13.29 -10.19
N ALA A 100 14.31 -14.33 -10.71
CA ALA A 100 14.67 -15.73 -10.43
C ALA A 100 13.99 -16.67 -11.45
N ALA A 101 14.30 -16.53 -12.75
CA ALA A 101 13.85 -17.52 -13.74
C ALA A 101 14.70 -17.51 -15.03
N LYS A 102 15.92 -18.06 -14.94
CA LYS A 102 16.71 -18.72 -16.02
C LYS A 102 18.11 -18.95 -15.44
N SER A 103 18.66 -20.15 -15.33
CA SER A 103 18.72 -21.19 -16.36
C SER A 103 19.27 -22.48 -15.72
N SER A 104 18.61 -23.62 -15.93
CA SER A 104 19.29 -24.91 -15.95
C SER A 104 18.44 -25.90 -16.74
N GLY A 105 18.60 -25.86 -18.06
CA GLY A 105 18.09 -26.87 -18.97
C GLY A 105 19.10 -27.99 -19.18
N GLY A 106 18.62 -29.23 -19.14
CA GLY A 106 19.00 -30.32 -20.04
C GLY A 106 20.37 -31.00 -19.87
N ALA A 107 20.34 -32.20 -19.30
CA ALA A 107 21.26 -33.31 -19.62
C ALA A 107 21.06 -33.76 -21.10
N PRO A 108 21.93 -34.54 -21.80
CA PRO A 108 22.58 -35.77 -21.28
C PRO A 108 23.95 -36.21 -21.88
N ALA A 109 24.47 -37.32 -21.29
CA ALA A 109 25.28 -38.42 -21.88
C ALA A 109 26.77 -38.24 -22.24
N GLY A 110 27.59 -39.17 -21.72
CA GLY A 110 28.85 -39.67 -22.34
C GLY A 110 30.06 -39.77 -21.39
N GLY A 111 30.39 -40.98 -20.92
CA GLY A 111 31.74 -41.31 -20.41
C GLY A 111 32.71 -41.69 -21.54
N PRO A 112 33.89 -42.30 -21.30
CA PRO A 112 34.57 -42.65 -20.04
C PRO A 112 36.03 -42.09 -20.01
N SER A 113 36.89 -42.67 -19.15
CA SER A 113 38.36 -42.46 -19.03
C SER A 113 38.79 -41.35 -18.06
N ASP A 114 39.79 -41.52 -17.20
CA ASP A 114 40.59 -42.63 -16.68
C ASP A 114 41.49 -41.97 -15.59
N LEU A 115 42.21 -42.78 -14.79
CA LEU A 115 43.34 -42.37 -13.92
C LEU A 115 43.05 -41.86 -12.49
N GLN A 116 42.95 -42.86 -11.59
CA GLN A 116 43.56 -42.92 -10.25
C GLN A 116 45.05 -42.49 -10.26
N PRO A 117 45.63 -41.81 -9.23
CA PRO A 117 46.08 -42.36 -7.92
C PRO A 117 45.91 -41.34 -6.75
N ALA A 118 46.28 -41.49 -5.47
CA ALA A 118 46.60 -42.53 -4.47
C ALA A 118 46.73 -41.80 -3.08
N ALA A 119 46.85 -42.59 -1.99
CA ALA A 119 47.35 -42.26 -0.63
C ALA A 119 46.33 -41.66 0.39
N THR A 120 45.89 -42.44 1.40
CA THR A 120 46.47 -42.62 2.77
C THR A 120 46.09 -41.46 3.70
N ASN A 121 45.30 -41.65 4.76
CA ASN A 121 45.53 -42.48 5.95
C ASN A 121 44.22 -42.88 6.63
#